data_AF-A0A939BYW5-F1
#
_entry.id   AF-A0A939BYW5-F1
#
_cell.length_a   1.000
_cell.length_b   1.000
_cell.length_c   1.000
_cell.angle_alpha   90.00
_cell.angle_beta   90.00
_cell.angle_gamma   90.00
#
_symmetry.space_group_name_H-M   'P 1'
#
loop_
_entity.id
_entity.type
_entity.pdbx_description
1 polymer ?
#
loop_
_entity_poly.entity_id
_entity_poly.type
_entity_poly.pdbx_seq_one_letter_code
_entity_poly.pdbx_strand_id
1 'polypeptide(L)'
;MRGHRVGRSGRVLGAAGVVGVLLVTAACGQPVSPRDEPPPPTAGSAAASQPASAEPPVPSVVTVPPLPTSTPEPEPTPEPETEPQPEPPPAPEPAPAPEPVDALTGNAPVVGPVVAVKIDNTAAGLPQYGLAQADIVVLEEVEGGMTRLMAVFHTVLPNEVGPVRSVRTTDAELLPIFGVPILAFSGGAGGPLSALRFVGALDGSGAGRWWRSPAARAPYDLHVDVASVGASTSGWTDPLSVGWTFSAAAPAATDPRDGSRLTARFPAATQTFQWDGGRYQVGRAGTSLADASGTPVTADNVLVLRVAAEPDGTVDSVGSPSMVSHTVGTGSFTLLRDGVAVAGTWTRPALEAGLQLTDAAGAPVPLKPGRTWLVLATPGTAIS
;
A
#
# COMPACT_ATOMS: atom_id res chain seq x y z
N MET A 1 -78.46 18.97 -39.68
CA MET A 1 -77.65 19.86 -40.53
C MET A 1 -76.22 19.75 -40.02
N ARG A 2 -75.35 18.95 -40.65
CA ARG A 2 -74.45 19.23 -41.80
C ARG A 2 -73.26 20.16 -41.52
N GLY A 3 -72.06 19.66 -41.85
CA GLY A 3 -70.76 20.37 -42.03
C GLY A 3 -69.72 19.93 -40.99
N HIS A 4 -68.65 19.16 -41.23
CA HIS A 4 -67.75 18.88 -42.37
C HIS A 4 -66.85 20.04 -42.84
N ARG A 5 -65.53 19.94 -42.51
CA ARG A 5 -64.30 20.16 -43.33
C ARG A 5 -63.08 20.14 -42.37
N VAL A 6 -62.04 19.29 -42.46
CA VAL A 6 -61.06 18.92 -43.52
C VAL A 6 -59.90 19.93 -43.69
N GLY A 7 -58.67 19.41 -43.49
CA GLY A 7 -57.38 19.84 -44.10
C GLY A 7 -56.62 20.94 -43.35
N ARG A 8 -55.27 20.97 -43.27
CA ARG A 8 -54.24 20.36 -44.12
C ARG A 8 -52.85 20.54 -43.47
N SER A 9 -52.04 19.48 -43.48
CA SER A 9 -50.59 19.35 -43.75
C SER A 9 -49.66 20.57 -43.64
N GLY A 10 -48.49 20.40 -42.98
CA GLY A 10 -47.38 21.36 -43.10
C GLY A 10 -46.08 21.03 -42.36
N ARG A 11 -45.26 20.16 -42.96
CA ARG A 11 -43.78 20.15 -42.99
C ARG A 11 -42.95 20.01 -41.70
N VAL A 12 -42.27 18.86 -41.67
CA VAL A 12 -40.94 18.57 -41.12
C VAL A 12 -39.91 19.61 -41.61
N LEU A 13 -39.09 20.14 -40.68
CA LEU A 13 -37.74 20.58 -40.97
C LEU A 13 -36.84 20.18 -39.79
N GLY A 14 -35.89 19.28 -40.07
CA GLY A 14 -34.85 18.89 -39.13
C GLY A 14 -33.83 20.01 -38.95
N ALA A 15 -33.37 20.19 -37.72
CA ALA A 15 -32.15 20.94 -37.42
C ALA A 15 -31.14 19.95 -36.84
N ALA A 16 -30.26 19.46 -37.72
CA ALA A 16 -29.02 18.79 -37.33
C ALA A 16 -28.10 19.85 -36.70
N GLY A 17 -27.94 19.78 -35.38
CA GLY A 17 -26.93 20.54 -34.66
C GLY A 17 -25.56 19.92 -34.90
N VAL A 18 -24.82 20.48 -35.84
CA VAL A 18 -23.40 20.21 -36.04
C VAL A 18 -22.64 20.80 -34.85
N VAL A 19 -22.13 19.94 -33.96
CA VAL A 19 -21.14 20.34 -32.95
C VAL A 19 -19.83 20.58 -33.70
N GLY A 20 -19.45 21.84 -33.81
CA GLY A 20 -18.17 22.27 -34.35
C GLY A 20 -17.03 21.76 -33.46
N VAL A 21 -16.20 20.89 -34.02
CA VAL A 21 -14.87 20.55 -33.50
C VAL A 21 -14.00 21.80 -33.65
N LEU A 22 -13.69 22.45 -32.53
CA LEU A 22 -12.70 23.53 -32.51
C LEU A 22 -11.30 22.89 -32.49
N LEU A 23 -10.74 22.69 -33.68
CA LEU A 23 -9.33 22.38 -33.90
C LEU A 23 -8.50 23.64 -33.57
N VAL A 24 -7.82 23.64 -32.43
CA VAL A 24 -6.77 24.63 -32.14
C VAL A 24 -5.52 24.22 -32.90
N THR A 25 -5.24 24.94 -33.99
CA THR A 25 -4.01 24.84 -34.78
C THR A 25 -2.84 25.42 -33.97
N ALA A 26 -1.91 24.56 -33.55
CA ALA A 26 -0.61 24.97 -33.03
C ALA A 26 0.26 25.49 -34.20
N ALA A 27 0.68 26.75 -34.09
CA ALA A 27 1.54 27.41 -35.07
C ALA A 27 3.01 26.98 -34.89
N CYS A 28 3.66 26.65 -36.01
CA CYS A 28 5.09 26.38 -36.12
C CYS A 28 5.94 27.60 -35.78
N GLY A 29 6.93 27.43 -34.90
CA GLY A 29 7.98 28.39 -34.59
C GLY A 29 9.33 27.71 -34.37
N GLN A 30 10.07 27.57 -35.47
CA GLN A 30 11.52 27.45 -35.72
C GLN A 30 12.51 26.80 -34.70
N PRO A 31 13.55 26.08 -35.20
CA PRO A 31 14.48 25.31 -34.40
C PRO A 31 15.60 26.17 -33.77
N VAL A 32 15.97 25.86 -32.52
CA VAL A 32 17.13 26.45 -31.84
C VAL A 32 18.29 25.44 -31.93
N SER A 33 19.39 25.87 -32.55
CA SER A 33 20.63 25.09 -32.69
C SER A 33 21.31 24.79 -31.34
N PRO A 34 22.02 23.67 -31.21
CA PRO A 34 22.75 23.30 -29.98
C PRO A 34 24.05 24.11 -29.86
N ARG A 35 24.36 24.57 -28.64
CA ARG A 35 25.67 25.13 -28.27
C ARG A 35 26.35 24.22 -27.25
N ASP A 36 27.46 23.64 -27.70
CA ASP A 36 28.72 23.36 -27.01
C ASP A 36 28.68 22.94 -25.53
N GLU A 37 28.77 21.62 -25.33
CA GLU A 37 29.34 21.03 -24.11
C GLU A 37 30.78 20.57 -24.42
N PRO A 38 31.80 20.90 -23.60
CA PRO A 38 33.18 20.48 -23.85
C PRO A 38 33.42 19.01 -23.49
N PRO A 39 34.35 18.31 -24.19
CA PRO A 39 34.57 16.87 -24.01
C PRO A 39 35.37 16.53 -22.74
N PRO A 40 35.28 15.27 -22.25
CA PRO A 40 36.08 14.80 -21.11
C PRO A 40 37.56 14.64 -21.50
N PRO A 41 38.51 14.75 -20.55
CA PRO A 41 39.91 14.50 -20.85
C PRO A 41 40.19 13.01 -21.05
N THR A 42 40.83 12.73 -22.18
CA THR A 42 41.31 11.45 -22.68
C THR A 42 42.46 10.90 -21.85
N ALA A 43 42.46 9.57 -21.64
CA ALA A 43 43.60 8.81 -21.17
C ALA A 43 44.75 8.86 -22.19
N GLY A 44 45.95 9.21 -21.71
CA GLY A 44 47.22 9.14 -22.45
C GLY A 44 48.13 8.08 -21.84
N SER A 45 48.66 7.21 -22.69
CA SER A 45 49.45 6.01 -22.39
C SER A 45 50.96 6.23 -22.61
N ALA A 46 51.75 5.58 -21.75
CA ALA A 46 53.08 4.97 -21.94
C ALA A 46 54.36 5.82 -22.13
N ALA A 47 55.34 5.60 -21.23
CA ALA A 47 56.69 5.06 -21.50
C ALA A 47 57.49 5.01 -20.16
N ALA A 48 57.73 3.83 -19.58
CA ALA A 48 58.96 3.03 -19.69
C ALA A 48 60.24 3.68 -19.14
N SER A 49 60.75 3.18 -18.01
CA SER A 49 62.19 3.18 -17.65
C SER A 49 62.47 2.11 -16.59
N GLN A 50 63.42 1.23 -16.89
CA GLN A 50 63.93 0.11 -16.10
C GLN A 50 64.94 0.58 -15.02
N PRO A 51 65.36 -0.31 -14.08
CA PRO A 51 66.08 0.07 -12.86
C PRO A 51 67.60 0.10 -13.03
N ALA A 52 68.28 0.88 -12.18
CA ALA A 52 69.73 0.87 -12.04
C ALA A 52 70.16 0.40 -10.64
N SER A 53 71.07 -0.57 -10.66
CA SER A 53 71.74 -1.24 -9.53
C SER A 53 72.86 -0.37 -8.96
N ALA A 54 73.09 -0.41 -7.64
CA ALA A 54 74.38 -0.06 -7.04
C ALA A 54 74.57 -0.75 -5.66
N GLU A 55 75.75 -1.36 -5.53
CA GLU A 55 76.27 -2.23 -4.46
C GLU A 55 77.00 -1.41 -3.33
N PRO A 56 77.67 -2.02 -2.32
CA PRO A 56 77.56 -1.60 -0.91
C PRO A 56 78.85 -0.95 -0.37
N PRO A 57 78.90 -0.53 0.92
CA PRO A 57 80.17 -0.32 1.61
C PRO A 57 80.49 -1.37 2.67
N VAL A 58 81.78 -1.73 2.70
CA VAL A 58 82.51 -2.63 3.61
C VAL A 58 83.24 -1.79 4.71
N PRO A 59 84.04 -2.35 5.64
CA PRO A 59 83.69 -2.51 7.05
C PRO A 59 84.57 -1.67 8.00
N SER A 60 84.16 -1.51 9.27
CA SER A 60 85.01 -0.95 10.33
C SER A 60 85.16 -1.94 11.50
N VAL A 61 86.41 -2.02 11.95
CA VAL A 61 87.00 -3.06 12.80
C VAL A 61 86.91 -2.71 14.29
N VAL A 62 86.38 -3.67 15.05
CA VAL A 62 86.75 -4.19 16.39
C VAL A 62 87.34 -3.26 17.45
N THR A 63 86.73 -3.28 18.64
CA THR A 63 87.47 -3.35 19.92
C THR A 63 86.72 -4.23 20.92
N VAL A 64 87.42 -5.22 21.48
CA VAL A 64 86.88 -6.29 22.36
C VAL A 64 87.15 -5.93 23.84
N PRO A 65 86.16 -5.93 24.73
CA PRO A 65 86.38 -5.93 26.18
C PRO A 65 86.40 -7.36 26.76
N PRO A 66 87.03 -7.57 27.93
CA PRO A 66 87.39 -8.90 28.43
C PRO A 66 86.22 -9.70 29.02
N LEU A 67 86.42 -11.01 29.01
CA LEU A 67 85.50 -12.09 29.37
C LEU A 67 85.05 -12.05 30.85
N PRO A 68 83.73 -12.07 31.16
CA PRO A 68 83.27 -12.43 32.48
C PRO A 68 83.18 -13.96 32.65
N THR A 69 83.65 -14.40 33.81
CA THR A 69 83.69 -15.77 34.32
C THR A 69 82.30 -16.42 34.33
N SER A 70 82.23 -17.69 33.92
CA SER A 70 81.01 -18.51 33.86
C SER A 70 80.45 -18.80 35.26
N THR A 71 79.28 -18.24 35.56
CA THR A 71 78.38 -18.69 36.64
C THR A 71 77.61 -19.91 36.13
N PRO A 72 77.47 -21.02 36.90
CA PRO A 72 76.68 -22.17 36.47
C PRO A 72 75.20 -21.80 36.31
N GLU A 73 74.64 -22.21 35.19
CA GLU A 73 73.24 -22.08 34.79
C GLU A 73 72.34 -22.89 35.75
N PRO A 74 71.22 -22.32 36.27
CA PRO A 74 70.27 -23.07 37.06
C PRO A 74 69.51 -24.07 36.18
N GLU A 75 69.32 -25.28 36.69
CA GLU A 75 68.55 -26.35 36.04
C GLU A 75 67.13 -25.87 35.67
N PRO A 76 66.59 -26.26 34.50
CA PRO A 76 65.23 -25.89 34.09
C PRO A 76 64.21 -26.53 35.04
N THR A 77 63.42 -25.67 35.70
CA THR A 77 62.19 -26.05 36.40
C THR A 77 61.24 -26.72 35.40
N PRO A 78 60.63 -27.89 35.72
CA PRO A 78 59.66 -28.52 34.83
C PRO A 78 58.45 -27.60 34.62
N GLU A 79 58.11 -27.35 33.35
CA GLU A 79 56.89 -26.65 32.96
C GLU A 79 55.65 -27.42 33.46
N PRO A 80 54.64 -26.73 34.00
CA PRO A 80 53.40 -27.39 34.40
C PRO A 80 52.68 -27.95 33.17
N GLU A 81 52.41 -29.25 33.20
CA GLU A 81 51.62 -29.97 32.21
C GLU A 81 50.22 -29.32 32.13
N THR A 82 49.89 -28.73 30.98
CA THR A 82 48.64 -28.01 30.78
C THR A 82 47.50 -29.02 30.70
N GLU A 83 46.62 -29.05 31.72
CA GLU A 83 45.38 -29.82 31.67
C GLU A 83 44.57 -29.41 30.42
N PRO A 84 43.96 -30.36 29.67
CA PRO A 84 43.15 -30.04 28.52
C PRO A 84 41.95 -29.21 28.96
N GLN A 85 41.90 -27.96 28.49
CA GLN A 85 40.77 -27.07 28.70
C GLN A 85 39.51 -27.72 28.09
N PRO A 86 38.38 -27.80 28.82
CA PRO A 86 37.15 -28.36 28.28
C PRO A 86 36.73 -27.59 27.03
N GLU A 87 36.43 -28.31 25.96
CA GLU A 87 35.96 -27.71 24.71
C GLU A 87 34.74 -26.82 25.00
N PRO A 88 34.69 -25.60 24.42
CA PRO A 88 33.51 -24.76 24.55
C PRO A 88 32.29 -25.52 24.04
N PRO A 89 31.13 -25.41 24.73
CA PRO A 89 29.91 -26.08 24.28
C PRO A 89 29.62 -25.67 22.83
N PRO A 90 29.09 -26.60 22.00
CA PRO A 90 28.77 -26.31 20.62
C PRO A 90 27.88 -25.06 20.56
N ALA A 91 28.22 -24.13 19.66
CA ALA A 91 27.43 -22.94 19.44
C ALA A 91 25.96 -23.37 19.16
N PRO A 92 24.97 -22.71 19.77
CA PRO A 92 23.57 -23.05 19.50
C PRO A 92 23.33 -22.95 18.01
N GLU A 93 22.76 -24.02 17.45
CA GLU A 93 22.40 -24.08 16.04
C GLU A 93 21.53 -22.87 15.70
N PRO A 94 21.85 -22.10 14.64
CA PRO A 94 21.10 -20.91 14.31
C PRO A 94 19.63 -21.28 14.15
N ALA A 95 18.76 -20.56 14.86
CA ALA A 95 17.32 -20.80 14.79
C ALA A 95 16.88 -20.82 13.32
N PRO A 96 16.03 -21.79 12.91
CA PRO A 96 15.55 -21.84 11.54
C PRO A 96 14.92 -20.49 11.17
N ALA A 97 15.24 -20.01 9.97
CA ALA A 97 14.65 -18.79 9.45
C ALA A 97 13.12 -18.92 9.49
N PRO A 98 12.38 -17.86 9.88
CA PRO A 98 10.93 -17.92 9.93
C PRO A 98 10.38 -18.28 8.54
N GLU A 99 9.34 -19.11 8.52
CA GLU A 99 8.66 -19.45 7.27
C GLU A 99 8.11 -18.18 6.59
N PRO A 100 8.18 -18.09 5.25
CA PRO A 100 7.62 -16.97 4.53
C PRO A 100 6.10 -16.91 4.76
N VAL A 101 5.57 -15.69 4.87
CA VAL A 101 4.14 -15.42 5.02
C VAL A 101 3.66 -14.52 3.90
N ASP A 102 2.35 -14.57 3.63
CA ASP A 102 1.68 -13.62 2.75
C ASP A 102 1.86 -12.18 3.24
N ALA A 103 2.26 -11.27 2.35
CA ALA A 103 2.63 -9.90 2.72
C ALA A 103 1.44 -9.07 3.23
N LEU A 104 0.22 -9.38 2.79
CA LEU A 104 -0.98 -8.60 3.12
C LEU A 104 -1.64 -9.09 4.40
N THR A 105 -1.62 -10.41 4.62
CA THR A 105 -2.39 -11.05 5.68
C THR A 105 -1.54 -11.74 6.74
N GLY A 106 -0.25 -12.00 6.50
CA GLY A 106 0.61 -12.74 7.43
C GLY A 106 0.27 -14.22 7.58
N ASN A 107 -0.61 -14.76 6.72
CA ASN A 107 -0.96 -16.18 6.66
C ASN A 107 -0.02 -16.94 5.71
N ALA A 108 -0.37 -18.17 5.36
CA ALA A 108 0.35 -18.94 4.35
C ALA A 108 0.48 -18.14 3.03
N PRO A 109 1.66 -18.15 2.37
CA PRO A 109 1.87 -17.41 1.14
C PRO A 109 0.88 -17.81 0.05
N VAL A 110 0.38 -16.81 -0.68
CA VAL A 110 -0.40 -16.99 -1.90
C VAL A 110 0.37 -16.37 -3.05
N VAL A 111 0.26 -16.97 -4.24
CA VAL A 111 0.81 -16.40 -5.47
C VAL A 111 -0.36 -16.03 -6.36
N GLY A 112 -0.47 -14.76 -6.72
CA GLY A 112 -1.57 -14.29 -7.55
C GLY A 112 -1.66 -12.78 -7.63
N PRO A 113 -2.60 -12.25 -8.41
CA PRO A 113 -2.82 -10.81 -8.48
C PRO A 113 -3.35 -10.27 -7.15
N VAL A 114 -3.02 -9.01 -6.87
CA VAL A 114 -3.81 -8.18 -5.98
C VAL A 114 -4.87 -7.48 -6.81
N VAL A 115 -6.15 -7.68 -6.48
CA VAL A 115 -7.27 -6.98 -7.11
C VAL A 115 -7.92 -6.04 -6.10
N ALA A 116 -7.85 -4.75 -6.37
CA ALA A 116 -8.48 -3.71 -5.57
C ALA A 116 -9.80 -3.28 -6.25
N VAL A 117 -10.89 -3.23 -5.49
CA VAL A 117 -12.21 -2.85 -5.98
C VAL A 117 -12.73 -1.68 -5.18
N LYS A 118 -13.15 -0.62 -5.88
CA LYS A 118 -13.81 0.51 -5.22
C LYS A 118 -15.28 0.20 -4.96
N ILE A 119 -15.73 0.28 -3.71
CA ILE A 119 -17.09 -0.07 -3.31
C ILE A 119 -17.80 1.11 -2.64
N ASP A 120 -19.10 1.24 -2.88
CA ASP A 120 -19.97 2.19 -2.20
C ASP A 120 -20.06 1.90 -0.68
N ASN A 121 -20.12 2.96 0.14
CA ASN A 121 -20.36 2.84 1.58
C ASN A 121 -21.52 3.74 2.07
N THR A 122 -22.45 4.07 1.18
CA THR A 122 -23.68 4.78 1.53
C THR A 122 -24.78 3.79 1.89
N ALA A 123 -25.86 4.26 2.54
CA ALA A 123 -26.98 3.40 2.89
C ALA A 123 -27.66 2.79 1.64
N ALA A 124 -27.66 3.51 0.52
CA ALA A 124 -28.25 3.05 -0.73
C ALA A 124 -27.37 2.02 -1.47
N GLY A 125 -26.09 1.93 -1.12
CA GLY A 125 -25.17 0.90 -1.62
C GLY A 125 -25.13 -0.38 -0.78
N LEU A 126 -25.97 -0.49 0.26
CA LEU A 126 -26.06 -1.69 1.09
C LEU A 126 -27.09 -2.69 0.53
N PRO A 127 -26.87 -4.01 0.76
CA PRO A 127 -25.63 -4.62 1.26
C PRO A 127 -24.51 -4.57 0.21
N GLN A 128 -23.25 -4.54 0.66
CA GLN A 128 -22.12 -4.82 -0.24
C GLN A 128 -22.04 -6.31 -0.58
N TYR A 129 -21.43 -6.63 -1.71
CA TYR A 129 -21.18 -7.98 -2.19
C TYR A 129 -19.68 -8.27 -2.17
N GLY A 130 -19.31 -9.46 -1.72
CA GLY A 130 -17.92 -9.95 -1.62
C GLY A 130 -17.06 -9.24 -0.56
N LEU A 131 -17.57 -8.26 0.18
CA LEU A 131 -16.79 -7.47 1.14
C LEU A 131 -16.27 -8.34 2.30
N ALA A 132 -17.04 -9.34 2.72
CA ALA A 132 -16.62 -10.29 3.75
C ALA A 132 -15.49 -11.24 3.31
N GLN A 133 -15.01 -11.17 2.06
CA GLN A 133 -13.90 -11.97 1.55
C GLN A 133 -12.62 -11.14 1.33
N ALA A 134 -12.67 -9.83 1.55
CA ALA A 134 -11.50 -8.97 1.37
C ALA A 134 -10.42 -9.23 2.43
N ASP A 135 -9.16 -9.18 2.00
CA ASP A 135 -7.98 -9.28 2.86
C ASP A 135 -7.73 -7.96 3.59
N ILE A 136 -7.83 -6.86 2.84
CA ILE A 136 -7.72 -5.49 3.36
C ILE A 136 -8.95 -4.70 2.91
N VAL A 137 -9.54 -3.94 3.82
CA VAL A 137 -10.56 -2.94 3.47
C VAL A 137 -10.08 -1.57 3.92
N VAL A 138 -9.88 -0.67 2.98
CA VAL A 138 -9.55 0.73 3.28
C VAL A 138 -10.84 1.55 3.33
N LEU A 139 -11.07 2.22 4.45
CA LEU A 139 -12.13 3.19 4.64
C LEU A 139 -11.55 4.59 4.45
N GLU A 140 -12.04 5.31 3.44
CA GLU A 140 -11.60 6.66 3.13
C GLU A 140 -12.77 7.64 3.07
N GLU A 141 -12.47 8.90 3.41
CA GLU A 141 -13.38 10.02 3.17
C GLU A 141 -13.41 10.36 1.67
N VAL A 142 -14.60 10.70 1.18
CA VAL A 142 -14.83 11.15 -0.19
C VAL A 142 -15.67 12.44 -0.19
N GLU A 143 -16.23 12.80 -1.34
CA GLU A 143 -16.96 14.06 -1.52
C GLU A 143 -18.10 14.22 -0.49
N GLY A 144 -18.23 15.43 0.06
CA GLY A 144 -19.27 15.75 1.03
C GLY A 144 -19.12 15.06 2.40
N GLY A 145 -17.93 14.55 2.74
CA GLY A 145 -17.65 13.88 4.01
C GLY A 145 -18.27 12.48 4.14
N MET A 146 -18.77 11.93 3.02
CA MET A 146 -19.16 10.53 2.92
C MET A 146 -17.93 9.63 2.94
N THR A 147 -18.13 8.31 2.96
CA THR A 147 -17.03 7.35 2.82
C THR A 147 -17.23 6.42 1.63
N ARG A 148 -16.14 5.89 1.12
CA ARG A 148 -16.11 4.72 0.22
C ARG A 148 -15.11 3.71 0.74
N LEU A 149 -15.23 2.49 0.24
CA LEU A 149 -14.32 1.41 0.56
C LEU A 149 -13.39 1.14 -0.64
N MET A 150 -12.14 0.80 -0.36
CA MET A 150 -11.28 0.06 -1.27
C MET A 150 -11.10 -1.36 -0.70
N ALA A 151 -11.75 -2.35 -1.30
CA ALA A 151 -11.59 -3.74 -0.90
C ALA A 151 -10.47 -4.37 -1.72
N VAL A 152 -9.48 -4.94 -1.05
CA VAL A 152 -8.30 -5.56 -1.66
C VAL A 152 -8.40 -7.07 -1.48
N PHE A 153 -8.30 -7.79 -2.58
CA PHE A 153 -8.42 -9.24 -2.67
C PHE A 153 -7.12 -9.83 -3.23
N HIS A 154 -6.59 -10.84 -2.55
CA HIS A 154 -5.40 -11.57 -2.94
C HIS A 154 -5.51 -13.05 -2.59
N THR A 155 -5.92 -13.38 -1.36
CA THR A 155 -6.03 -14.77 -0.90
C THR A 155 -7.26 -15.48 -1.49
N VAL A 156 -8.35 -14.74 -1.67
CA VAL A 156 -9.60 -15.22 -2.26
C VAL A 156 -10.11 -14.18 -3.25
N LEU A 157 -10.31 -14.60 -4.50
CA LEU A 157 -10.91 -13.76 -5.53
C LEU A 157 -12.40 -14.13 -5.72
N PRO A 158 -13.35 -13.30 -5.25
CA PRO A 158 -14.77 -13.61 -5.36
C PRO A 158 -15.33 -13.41 -6.79
N ASN A 159 -16.44 -14.08 -7.09
CA ASN A 159 -17.12 -13.95 -8.39
C ASN A 159 -18.04 -12.72 -8.48
N GLU A 160 -18.34 -12.06 -7.37
CA GLU A 160 -19.21 -10.89 -7.34
C GLU A 160 -18.77 -9.91 -6.26
N VAL A 161 -18.44 -8.68 -6.70
CA VAL A 161 -18.15 -7.55 -5.82
C VAL A 161 -18.88 -6.31 -6.30
N GLY A 162 -19.46 -5.57 -5.36
CA GLY A 162 -20.16 -4.32 -5.64
C GLY A 162 -20.90 -3.77 -4.42
N PRO A 163 -21.60 -2.62 -4.55
CA PRO A 163 -21.69 -1.81 -5.76
C PRO A 163 -20.37 -1.08 -6.08
N VAL A 164 -19.88 -1.23 -7.31
CA VAL A 164 -18.62 -0.62 -7.75
C VAL A 164 -18.78 0.87 -7.99
N ARG A 165 -17.82 1.67 -7.50
CA ARG A 165 -17.87 3.14 -7.56
C ARG A 165 -16.59 3.75 -8.11
N SER A 166 -16.57 5.08 -8.19
CA SER A 166 -15.49 5.82 -8.85
C SER A 166 -14.19 5.81 -8.04
N VAL A 167 -13.06 6.02 -8.67
CA VAL A 167 -11.79 6.23 -7.94
C VAL A 167 -11.58 7.70 -7.60
N ARG A 168 -10.69 7.93 -6.63
CA ARG A 168 -10.27 9.24 -6.10
C ARG A 168 -8.75 9.36 -6.17
N THR A 169 -8.26 10.59 -6.02
CA THR A 169 -6.82 10.88 -6.01
C THR A 169 -6.10 10.13 -4.87
N THR A 170 -6.77 9.92 -3.73
CA THR A 170 -6.29 9.05 -2.63
C THR A 170 -5.91 7.66 -3.12
N ASP A 171 -6.69 7.05 -4.02
CA ASP A 171 -6.43 5.70 -4.53
C ASP A 171 -5.12 5.66 -5.33
N ALA A 172 -4.78 6.75 -6.03
CA ALA A 172 -3.53 6.90 -6.79
C ALA A 172 -2.30 6.92 -5.89
N GLU A 173 -2.44 7.54 -4.72
CA GLU A 173 -1.36 7.61 -3.75
C GLU A 173 -1.23 6.31 -2.95
N LEU A 174 -2.35 5.63 -2.66
CA LEU A 174 -2.40 4.44 -1.82
C LEU A 174 -1.94 3.17 -2.54
N LEU A 175 -2.53 2.86 -3.71
CA LEU A 175 -2.41 1.54 -4.35
C LEU A 175 -0.99 1.08 -4.69
N PRO A 176 -0.02 1.96 -5.01
CA PRO A 176 1.36 1.54 -5.29
C PRO A 176 2.05 0.80 -4.13
N ILE A 177 1.52 0.87 -2.90
CA ILE A 177 1.99 0.03 -1.77
C ILE A 177 1.86 -1.47 -2.05
N PHE A 178 0.95 -1.86 -2.95
CA PHE A 178 0.71 -3.24 -3.36
C PHE A 178 1.51 -3.63 -4.62
N GLY A 179 2.53 -2.86 -5.00
CA GLY A 179 3.22 -3.00 -6.27
C GLY A 179 2.37 -2.45 -7.42
N VAL A 180 2.05 -3.29 -8.40
CA VAL A 180 1.14 -2.97 -9.51
C VAL A 180 -0.13 -3.82 -9.37
N PRO A 181 -1.13 -3.38 -8.60
CA PRO A 181 -2.39 -4.11 -8.47
C PRO A 181 -3.27 -3.94 -9.71
N ILE A 182 -4.25 -4.84 -9.83
CA ILE A 182 -5.41 -4.63 -10.72
C ILE A 182 -6.41 -3.75 -9.98
N LEU A 183 -6.90 -2.69 -10.62
CA LEU A 183 -7.92 -1.82 -10.03
C LEU A 183 -9.22 -1.90 -10.82
N ALA A 184 -10.30 -2.27 -10.12
CA ALA A 184 -11.66 -2.34 -10.62
C ALA A 184 -12.51 -1.18 -10.09
N PHE A 185 -13.03 -0.34 -10.98
CA PHE A 185 -13.78 0.85 -10.60
C PHE A 185 -14.70 1.38 -11.71
N SER A 186 -15.59 2.31 -11.34
CA SER A 186 -16.56 2.94 -12.23
C SER A 186 -16.49 4.46 -12.23
N GLY A 187 -15.69 4.99 -13.16
CA GLY A 187 -15.44 6.41 -13.34
C GLY A 187 -14.44 6.97 -12.32
N GLY A 188 -14.22 8.28 -12.36
CA GLY A 188 -13.24 8.98 -11.54
C GLY A 188 -12.93 10.27 -12.27
N ALA A 189 -12.80 11.38 -11.55
CA ALA A 189 -12.42 12.64 -12.21
C ALA A 189 -11.08 12.42 -12.94
N GLY A 190 -10.86 13.10 -14.07
CA GLY A 190 -9.72 12.82 -14.95
C GLY A 190 -8.35 12.88 -14.26
N GLY A 191 -8.17 13.78 -13.28
CA GLY A 191 -6.92 13.94 -12.50
C GLY A 191 -6.48 12.68 -11.75
N PRO A 192 -7.35 12.06 -10.93
CA PRO A 192 -7.08 10.76 -10.31
C PRO A 192 -6.58 9.68 -11.28
N LEU A 193 -7.17 9.61 -12.48
CA LEU A 193 -6.86 8.56 -13.47
C LEU A 193 -5.53 8.74 -14.19
N SER A 194 -5.11 9.98 -14.43
CA SER A 194 -3.83 10.24 -15.10
C SER A 194 -2.61 9.98 -14.21
N ALA A 195 -2.78 10.02 -12.89
CA ALA A 195 -1.73 9.77 -11.91
C ALA A 195 -1.60 8.29 -11.49
N LEU A 196 -2.64 7.48 -11.71
CA LEU A 196 -2.67 6.08 -11.31
C LEU A 196 -1.71 5.21 -12.16
N ARG A 197 -0.75 4.53 -11.53
CA ARG A 197 0.01 3.41 -12.12
C ARG A 197 -0.62 2.09 -11.70
N PHE A 198 -1.50 1.56 -12.55
CA PHE A 198 -2.26 0.33 -12.31
C PHE A 198 -2.43 -0.44 -13.61
N VAL A 199 -2.75 -1.73 -13.53
CA VAL A 199 -3.36 -2.43 -14.65
C VAL A 199 -4.87 -2.34 -14.50
N GLY A 200 -5.50 -1.59 -15.39
CA GLY A 200 -6.91 -1.24 -15.24
C GLY A 200 -7.90 -2.28 -15.72
N ALA A 201 -8.85 -2.60 -14.83
CA ALA A 201 -10.18 -3.07 -15.21
C ALA A 201 -11.15 -1.89 -15.04
N LEU A 202 -11.25 -1.05 -16.06
CA LEU A 202 -12.25 0.01 -16.15
C LEU A 202 -13.64 -0.61 -16.34
N ASP A 203 -14.70 0.03 -15.82
CA ASP A 203 -16.09 -0.28 -16.20
C ASP A 203 -16.20 -0.35 -17.74
N GLY A 204 -16.75 -1.45 -18.26
CA GLY A 204 -16.86 -1.73 -19.70
C GLY A 204 -15.59 -2.28 -20.38
N SER A 205 -14.45 -2.38 -19.68
CA SER A 205 -13.27 -3.10 -20.19
C SER A 205 -13.36 -4.60 -19.85
N GLY A 206 -13.18 -5.45 -20.87
CA GLY A 206 -13.30 -6.91 -20.72
C GLY A 206 -14.74 -7.39 -20.84
N ALA A 207 -15.14 -7.80 -22.04
CA ALA A 207 -16.47 -8.31 -22.34
C ALA A 207 -16.88 -9.42 -21.33
N GLY A 208 -17.98 -9.20 -20.60
CA GLY A 208 -18.63 -10.19 -19.75
C GLY A 208 -18.26 -10.22 -18.26
N ARG A 209 -17.35 -9.36 -17.77
CA ARG A 209 -16.89 -9.37 -16.35
C ARG A 209 -17.64 -8.40 -15.44
N TRP A 210 -18.46 -7.53 -16.04
CA TRP A 210 -19.20 -6.46 -15.38
C TRP A 210 -20.67 -6.62 -15.71
N TRP A 211 -21.54 -6.36 -14.74
CA TRP A 211 -22.98 -6.34 -14.98
C TRP A 211 -23.70 -5.35 -14.08
N ARG A 212 -24.93 -5.01 -14.48
CA ARG A 212 -25.86 -4.24 -13.65
C ARG A 212 -26.78 -5.23 -12.94
N SER A 213 -26.60 -5.40 -11.63
CA SER A 213 -27.42 -6.25 -10.78
C SER A 213 -28.83 -5.68 -10.69
N PRO A 214 -29.89 -6.47 -10.90
CA PRO A 214 -31.27 -6.00 -10.76
C PRO A 214 -31.67 -5.76 -9.29
N ALA A 215 -30.81 -6.11 -8.32
CA ALA A 215 -31.07 -5.95 -6.89
C ALA A 215 -31.11 -4.46 -6.45
N ALA A 216 -30.50 -3.56 -7.24
CA ALA A 216 -30.48 -2.13 -6.97
C ALA A 216 -30.71 -1.33 -8.25
N ARG A 217 -30.94 -0.02 -8.11
CA ARG A 217 -30.97 0.91 -9.24
C ARG A 217 -29.62 1.59 -9.39
N ALA A 218 -29.27 1.98 -10.61
CA ALA A 218 -28.17 2.88 -10.85
C ALA A 218 -28.28 4.12 -9.94
N PRO A 219 -27.16 4.57 -9.33
CA PRO A 219 -25.79 4.14 -9.60
C PRO A 219 -25.23 3.11 -8.60
N TYR A 220 -26.10 2.31 -7.96
CA TYR A 220 -25.75 1.31 -6.92
C TYR A 220 -25.86 -0.14 -7.41
N ASP A 221 -25.91 -0.34 -8.73
CA ASP A 221 -26.20 -1.62 -9.36
C ASP A 221 -25.01 -2.22 -10.11
N LEU A 222 -23.85 -1.55 -10.18
CA LEU A 222 -22.69 -2.08 -10.93
C LEU A 222 -21.90 -3.08 -10.11
N HIS A 223 -21.67 -4.27 -10.67
CA HIS A 223 -20.94 -5.36 -10.04
C HIS A 223 -19.81 -5.84 -10.96
N VAL A 224 -18.79 -6.48 -10.37
CA VAL A 224 -17.63 -7.04 -11.06
C VAL A 224 -17.32 -8.45 -10.57
N ASP A 225 -16.90 -9.32 -11.49
CA ASP A 225 -16.35 -10.64 -11.19
C ASP A 225 -14.82 -10.51 -10.99
N VAL A 226 -14.40 -10.51 -9.73
CA VAL A 226 -12.99 -10.33 -9.34
C VAL A 226 -12.14 -11.54 -9.73
N ALA A 227 -12.69 -12.75 -9.66
CA ALA A 227 -12.00 -13.96 -10.11
C ALA A 227 -11.70 -13.89 -11.62
N SER A 228 -12.69 -13.51 -12.42
CA SER A 228 -12.53 -13.34 -13.87
C SER A 228 -11.55 -12.21 -14.18
N VAL A 229 -11.63 -11.07 -13.48
CA VAL A 229 -10.68 -9.96 -13.64
C VAL A 229 -9.25 -10.38 -13.32
N GLY A 230 -9.02 -11.05 -12.18
CA GLY A 230 -7.71 -11.53 -11.78
C GLY A 230 -7.10 -12.54 -12.76
N ALA A 231 -7.90 -13.50 -13.24
CA ALA A 231 -7.43 -14.56 -14.14
C ALA A 231 -7.02 -14.07 -15.54
N SER A 232 -7.55 -12.93 -15.99
CA SER A 232 -7.48 -12.51 -17.39
C SER A 232 -6.80 -11.15 -17.61
N THR A 233 -6.21 -10.60 -16.55
CA THR A 233 -5.49 -9.33 -16.59
C THR A 233 -4.01 -9.62 -16.35
N SER A 234 -3.15 -9.10 -17.22
CA SER A 234 -1.69 -9.30 -17.19
C SER A 234 -0.96 -8.01 -16.87
N GLY A 235 0.28 -8.09 -16.36
CA GLY A 235 1.12 -6.91 -16.07
C GLY A 235 1.00 -6.39 -14.63
N TRP A 236 0.22 -7.08 -13.80
CA TRP A 236 0.29 -6.91 -12.35
C TRP A 236 1.60 -7.48 -11.81
N THR A 237 2.00 -7.06 -10.62
CA THR A 237 3.14 -7.60 -9.90
C THR A 237 2.69 -8.18 -8.57
N ASP A 238 3.40 -9.21 -8.11
CA ASP A 238 3.22 -9.74 -6.75
C ASP A 238 3.54 -8.64 -5.71
N PRO A 239 2.73 -8.45 -4.64
CA PRO A 239 3.05 -7.52 -3.57
C PRO A 239 4.27 -8.03 -2.79
N LEU A 240 5.48 -7.59 -3.20
CA LEU A 240 6.73 -8.00 -2.55
C LEU A 240 6.74 -7.75 -1.04
N SER A 241 6.21 -6.59 -0.60
CA SER A 241 5.95 -6.26 0.81
C SER A 241 5.15 -4.96 0.91
N VAL A 242 4.14 -4.92 1.78
CA VAL A 242 3.42 -3.68 2.14
C VAL A 242 4.03 -2.97 3.35
N GLY A 243 5.16 -3.45 3.88
CA GLY A 243 5.85 -2.89 5.05
C GLY A 243 5.32 -3.34 6.41
N TRP A 244 4.33 -4.24 6.44
CA TRP A 244 3.79 -4.80 7.67
C TRP A 244 4.60 -5.98 8.18
N THR A 245 4.56 -6.15 9.50
CA THR A 245 5.07 -7.35 10.20
C THR A 245 3.91 -8.02 10.92
N PHE A 246 4.04 -9.31 11.21
CA PHE A 246 2.95 -10.10 11.78
C PHE A 246 3.40 -10.88 13.01
N SER A 247 2.49 -11.02 13.97
CA SER A 247 2.68 -11.83 15.17
C SER A 247 1.36 -12.39 15.64
N ALA A 248 1.31 -13.70 15.94
CA ALA A 248 0.15 -14.32 16.56
C ALA A 248 -0.02 -13.91 18.04
N ALA A 249 1.07 -13.50 18.70
CA ALA A 249 1.02 -13.03 20.08
C ALA A 249 0.42 -11.62 20.15
N ALA A 250 -0.52 -11.43 21.09
CA ALA A 250 -1.11 -10.12 21.34
C ALA A 250 -0.03 -9.16 21.91
N PRO A 251 0.05 -7.91 21.42
CA PRO A 251 0.95 -6.91 21.97
C PRO A 251 0.45 -6.40 23.33
N ALA A 252 1.34 -5.77 24.09
CA ALA A 252 0.92 -4.97 25.24
C ALA A 252 0.14 -3.73 24.77
N ALA A 253 -0.90 -3.34 25.51
CA ALA A 253 -1.61 -2.10 25.24
C ALA A 253 -0.68 -0.90 25.52
N THR A 254 -0.58 0.01 24.56
CA THR A 254 0.22 1.26 24.68
C THR A 254 -0.63 2.51 24.46
N ASP A 255 -1.84 2.36 23.91
CA ASP A 255 -2.83 3.42 23.83
C ASP A 255 -3.79 3.30 25.03
N PRO A 256 -4.12 4.39 25.75
CA PRO A 256 -5.06 4.35 26.86
C PRO A 256 -6.52 4.12 26.44
N ARG A 257 -6.84 4.16 25.14
CA ARG A 257 -8.18 3.84 24.63
C ARG A 257 -8.57 2.40 24.93
N ASP A 258 -9.87 2.20 25.09
CA ASP A 258 -10.46 0.87 25.14
C ASP A 258 -10.29 0.16 23.78
N GLY A 259 -9.48 -0.89 23.74
CA GLY A 259 -9.24 -1.68 22.54
C GLY A 259 -10.41 -2.56 22.11
N SER A 260 -11.48 -2.65 22.91
CA SER A 260 -12.67 -3.44 22.59
C SER A 260 -13.63 -2.73 21.64
N ARG A 261 -13.49 -1.42 21.43
CA ARG A 261 -14.39 -0.64 20.58
C ARG A 261 -13.69 0.52 19.91
N LEU A 262 -14.06 0.78 18.66
CA LEU A 262 -13.69 2.00 17.94
C LEU A 262 -14.87 2.53 17.13
N THR A 263 -15.08 3.83 17.21
CA THR A 263 -16.00 4.57 16.34
C THR A 263 -15.22 5.62 15.56
N ALA A 264 -15.24 5.50 14.23
CA ALA A 264 -14.74 6.51 13.31
C ALA A 264 -15.92 7.33 12.78
N ARG A 265 -16.01 8.61 13.17
CA ARG A 265 -17.03 9.55 12.70
C ARG A 265 -16.41 10.53 11.71
N PHE A 266 -16.70 10.30 10.44
CA PHE A 266 -16.47 11.23 9.35
C PHE A 266 -17.60 12.27 9.31
N PRO A 267 -17.46 13.39 8.58
CA PRO A 267 -18.45 14.46 8.61
C PRO A 267 -19.88 14.01 8.22
N ALA A 268 -20.02 13.03 7.31
CA ALA A 268 -21.31 12.48 6.88
C ALA A 268 -21.42 10.95 6.96
N ALA A 269 -20.49 10.28 7.66
CA ALA A 269 -20.49 8.83 7.80
C ALA A 269 -19.96 8.38 9.16
N THR A 270 -20.37 7.19 9.61
CA THR A 270 -19.86 6.60 10.84
C THR A 270 -19.63 5.11 10.65
N GLN A 271 -18.41 4.67 10.94
CA GLN A 271 -18.01 3.27 10.97
C GLN A 271 -17.70 2.87 12.42
N THR A 272 -18.10 1.67 12.82
CA THR A 272 -17.87 1.11 14.15
C THR A 272 -17.18 -0.24 14.06
N PHE A 273 -16.36 -0.53 15.04
CA PHE A 273 -15.68 -1.80 15.22
C PHE A 273 -15.88 -2.23 16.67
N GLN A 274 -16.40 -3.43 16.88
CA GLN A 274 -16.69 -3.96 18.21
C GLN A 274 -16.04 -5.34 18.37
N TRP A 275 -15.15 -5.48 19.32
CA TRP A 275 -14.54 -6.76 19.68
C TRP A 275 -15.58 -7.71 20.27
N ASP A 276 -15.61 -8.95 19.78
CA ASP A 276 -16.52 -10.00 20.27
C ASP A 276 -15.82 -11.09 21.12
N GLY A 277 -14.52 -10.95 21.37
CA GLY A 277 -13.69 -11.99 22.00
C GLY A 277 -12.79 -12.75 21.02
N GLY A 278 -13.01 -12.63 19.71
CA GLY A 278 -12.19 -13.24 18.67
C GLY A 278 -11.85 -12.33 17.49
N ARG A 279 -12.81 -11.51 17.03
CA ARG A 279 -12.66 -10.55 15.93
C ARG A 279 -13.42 -9.25 16.22
N TYR A 280 -13.07 -8.20 15.47
CA TYR A 280 -13.87 -7.00 15.42
C TYR A 280 -15.04 -7.19 14.47
N GLN A 281 -16.26 -7.09 14.99
CA GLN A 281 -17.48 -6.96 14.23
C GLN A 281 -17.56 -5.55 13.65
N VAL A 282 -17.66 -5.46 12.33
CA VAL A 282 -17.72 -4.18 11.62
C VAL A 282 -19.17 -3.73 11.54
N GLY A 283 -19.42 -2.45 11.77
CA GLY A 283 -20.75 -1.85 11.68
C GLY A 283 -20.72 -0.44 11.10
N ARG A 284 -21.89 0.04 10.67
CA ARG A 284 -22.09 1.36 10.09
C ARG A 284 -23.32 2.01 10.71
N ALA A 285 -23.20 3.27 11.12
CA ALA A 285 -24.28 4.04 11.74
C ALA A 285 -24.99 3.27 12.89
N GLY A 286 -24.23 2.54 13.71
CA GLY A 286 -24.74 1.79 14.86
C GLY A 286 -25.33 0.41 14.53
N THR A 287 -25.29 -0.04 13.28
CA THR A 287 -25.80 -1.36 12.86
C THR A 287 -24.64 -2.24 12.41
N SER A 288 -24.62 -3.52 12.81
CA SER A 288 -23.64 -4.50 12.32
C SER A 288 -23.76 -4.66 10.80
N LEU A 289 -22.62 -4.74 10.13
CA LEU A 289 -22.54 -4.87 8.69
C LEU A 289 -22.45 -6.36 8.31
N ALA A 290 -23.31 -6.76 7.37
CA ALA A 290 -23.24 -8.06 6.73
C ALA A 290 -23.07 -7.87 5.22
N ASP A 291 -22.30 -8.78 4.63
CA ASP A 291 -22.23 -8.96 3.20
C ASP A 291 -23.59 -9.43 2.65
N ALA A 292 -23.83 -9.27 1.36
CA ALA A 292 -25.06 -9.70 0.69
C ALA A 292 -25.32 -11.22 0.84
N SER A 293 -24.26 -12.01 1.03
CA SER A 293 -24.34 -13.43 1.39
C SER A 293 -24.95 -13.70 2.79
N GLY A 294 -25.13 -12.67 3.61
CA GLY A 294 -25.48 -12.77 5.03
C GLY A 294 -24.28 -12.97 5.96
N THR A 295 -23.07 -13.12 5.41
CA THR A 295 -21.84 -13.30 6.20
C THR A 295 -21.50 -11.99 6.95
N PRO A 296 -21.29 -12.03 8.28
CA PRO A 296 -20.82 -10.87 9.03
C PRO A 296 -19.50 -10.34 8.48
N VAL A 297 -19.39 -9.01 8.34
CA VAL A 297 -18.13 -8.37 7.96
C VAL A 297 -17.30 -8.17 9.24
N THR A 298 -16.10 -8.75 9.25
CA THR A 298 -15.22 -8.76 10.43
C THR A 298 -13.79 -8.35 10.10
N ALA A 299 -13.03 -7.93 11.11
CA ALA A 299 -11.61 -7.65 11.02
C ALA A 299 -10.82 -8.35 12.14
N ASP A 300 -9.61 -8.80 11.84
CA ASP A 300 -8.63 -9.24 12.86
C ASP A 300 -7.83 -8.02 13.36
N ASN A 301 -7.59 -7.05 12.48
CA ASN A 301 -6.92 -5.78 12.77
C ASN A 301 -7.79 -4.59 12.34
N VAL A 302 -7.82 -3.54 13.15
CA VAL A 302 -8.34 -2.22 12.78
C VAL A 302 -7.22 -1.21 12.95
N LEU A 303 -6.61 -0.79 11.84
CA LEU A 303 -5.50 0.16 11.80
C LEU A 303 -6.03 1.54 11.41
N VAL A 304 -5.98 2.48 12.33
CA VAL A 304 -6.34 3.88 12.07
C VAL A 304 -5.08 4.67 11.80
N LEU A 305 -4.93 5.22 10.59
CA LEU A 305 -3.88 6.18 10.27
C LEU A 305 -4.44 7.58 10.35
N ARG A 306 -3.81 8.46 11.13
CA ARG A 306 -4.07 9.89 11.02
C ARG A 306 -3.28 10.42 9.84
N VAL A 307 -3.99 10.96 8.85
CA VAL A 307 -3.44 11.42 7.58
C VAL A 307 -3.78 12.90 7.34
N ALA A 308 -2.90 13.59 6.61
CA ALA A 308 -3.25 14.90 6.07
C ALA A 308 -4.30 14.73 4.96
N ALA A 309 -5.15 15.74 4.77
CA ALA A 309 -6.10 15.76 3.67
C ALA A 309 -6.36 17.18 3.17
N GLU A 310 -6.55 17.31 1.86
CA GLU A 310 -6.85 18.57 1.20
C GLU A 310 -7.75 18.36 -0.04
N PRO A 311 -8.44 19.41 -0.54
CA PRO A 311 -9.16 19.30 -1.80
C PRO A 311 -8.22 18.99 -2.96
N ASP A 312 -8.58 18.04 -3.83
CA ASP A 312 -7.74 17.62 -4.96
C ASP A 312 -7.89 18.52 -6.21
N GLY A 313 -8.65 19.61 -6.08
CA GLY A 313 -8.96 20.54 -7.18
C GLY A 313 -10.12 20.13 -8.07
N THR A 314 -10.77 18.98 -7.80
CA THR A 314 -11.97 18.53 -8.51
C THR A 314 -13.23 18.62 -7.64
N VAL A 315 -14.40 18.58 -8.27
CA VAL A 315 -15.70 18.56 -7.60
C VAL A 315 -16.59 17.47 -8.19
N ASP A 316 -17.52 16.94 -7.39
CA ASP A 316 -18.53 16.02 -7.88
C ASP A 316 -19.63 16.72 -8.70
N SER A 317 -20.62 15.94 -9.17
CA SER A 317 -21.75 16.43 -9.97
C SER A 317 -22.66 17.44 -9.25
N VAL A 318 -22.57 17.57 -7.93
CA VAL A 318 -23.34 18.52 -7.12
C VAL A 318 -22.47 19.64 -6.53
N GLY A 319 -21.20 19.72 -6.92
CA GLY A 319 -20.26 20.78 -6.55
C GLY A 319 -19.51 20.55 -5.24
N SER A 320 -19.60 19.36 -4.64
CA SER A 320 -18.82 19.03 -3.45
C SER A 320 -17.36 18.80 -3.83
N PRO A 321 -16.38 19.43 -3.15
CA PRO A 321 -14.97 19.16 -3.39
C PRO A 321 -14.61 17.69 -3.14
N SER A 322 -13.83 17.13 -4.05
CA SER A 322 -13.13 15.86 -3.81
C SER A 322 -11.91 16.10 -2.95
N MET A 323 -11.63 15.14 -2.07
CA MET A 323 -10.52 15.20 -1.13
C MET A 323 -9.46 14.16 -1.52
N VAL A 324 -8.19 14.51 -1.34
CA VAL A 324 -7.08 13.57 -1.28
C VAL A 324 -6.70 13.36 0.17
N SER A 325 -6.55 12.11 0.58
CA SER A 325 -5.95 11.72 1.86
C SER A 325 -4.52 11.24 1.59
N HIS A 326 -3.54 11.89 2.21
CA HIS A 326 -2.13 11.59 1.97
C HIS A 326 -1.69 10.35 2.76
N THR A 327 -1.32 9.31 2.01
CA THR A 327 -0.82 8.02 2.49
C THR A 327 0.69 7.88 2.32
N VAL A 328 1.36 8.85 1.70
CA VAL A 328 2.82 9.05 1.71
C VAL A 328 3.15 10.14 2.73
N GLY A 329 4.16 9.89 3.55
CA GLY A 329 4.61 10.77 4.61
C GLY A 329 4.71 10.04 5.94
N THR A 330 4.31 10.71 7.01
CA THR A 330 4.31 10.18 8.37
C THR A 330 3.15 10.75 9.17
N GLY A 331 2.70 10.00 10.17
CA GLY A 331 1.67 10.42 11.09
C GLY A 331 1.54 9.47 12.27
N SER A 332 0.60 9.75 13.17
CA SER A 332 0.28 8.82 14.25
C SER A 332 -0.69 7.75 13.77
N PHE A 333 -0.58 6.54 14.34
CA PHE A 333 -1.58 5.50 14.16
C PHE A 333 -2.11 4.99 15.51
N THR A 334 -3.28 4.37 15.43
CA THR A 334 -3.79 3.47 16.48
C THR A 334 -4.14 2.14 15.85
N LEU A 335 -3.57 1.06 16.35
CA LEU A 335 -3.87 -0.31 15.94
C LEU A 335 -4.73 -0.97 17.03
N LEU A 336 -5.89 -1.47 16.63
CA LEU A 336 -6.73 -2.34 17.44
C LEU A 336 -6.58 -3.77 16.94
N ARG A 337 -6.15 -4.69 17.82
CA ARG A 337 -6.08 -6.13 17.58
C ARG A 337 -6.21 -6.86 18.92
N ASP A 338 -6.78 -8.05 18.92
CA ASP A 338 -6.90 -8.88 20.13
C ASP A 338 -7.59 -8.17 21.33
N GLY A 339 -8.48 -7.22 21.05
CA GLY A 339 -9.18 -6.43 22.08
C GLY A 339 -8.32 -5.36 22.77
N VAL A 340 -7.08 -5.13 22.31
CA VAL A 340 -6.17 -4.10 22.84
C VAL A 340 -5.91 -2.99 21.83
N ALA A 341 -5.52 -1.81 22.31
CA ALA A 341 -5.14 -0.66 21.50
C ALA A 341 -3.64 -0.35 21.64
N VAL A 342 -2.97 -0.15 20.51
CA VAL A 342 -1.54 0.16 20.41
C VAL A 342 -1.37 1.46 19.63
N ALA A 343 -0.64 2.41 20.19
CA ALA A 343 -0.30 3.67 19.54
C ALA A 343 1.13 3.64 19.00
N GLY A 344 1.34 4.40 17.92
CA GLY A 344 2.68 4.58 17.35
C GLY A 344 2.71 5.59 16.21
N THR A 345 3.79 5.52 15.44
CA THR A 345 4.02 6.35 14.26
C THR A 345 4.05 5.48 13.01
N TRP A 346 3.34 5.90 11.99
CA TRP A 346 3.42 5.30 10.66
C TRP A 346 4.35 6.14 9.79
N THR A 347 5.10 5.48 8.90
CA THR A 347 5.96 6.15 7.92
C THR A 347 5.87 5.42 6.58
N ARG A 348 5.71 6.18 5.51
CA ARG A 348 5.74 5.71 4.12
C ARG A 348 6.44 6.78 3.27
N PRO A 349 7.74 6.66 2.98
CA PRO A 349 8.53 7.75 2.39
C PRO A 349 8.28 8.00 0.90
N ALA A 350 7.66 7.05 0.19
CA ALA A 350 7.38 7.13 -1.25
C ALA A 350 6.15 6.27 -1.61
N LEU A 351 5.64 6.44 -2.83
CA LEU A 351 4.48 5.70 -3.33
C LEU A 351 4.70 4.18 -3.27
N GLU A 352 5.84 3.69 -3.74
CA GLU A 352 6.12 2.25 -3.79
C GLU A 352 6.69 1.71 -2.46
N ALA A 353 6.92 2.58 -1.47
CA ALA A 353 7.44 2.17 -0.18
C ALA A 353 6.34 1.56 0.69
N GLY A 354 6.72 0.53 1.46
CA GLY A 354 5.86 -0.08 2.47
C GLY A 354 5.48 0.90 3.60
N LEU A 355 4.31 0.68 4.18
CA LEU A 355 3.79 1.39 5.34
C LEU A 355 4.38 0.78 6.61
N GLN A 356 5.41 1.42 7.16
CA GLN A 356 6.05 0.99 8.38
C GLN A 356 5.27 1.48 9.59
N LEU A 357 5.12 0.63 10.60
CA LEU A 357 4.48 0.95 11.88
C LEU A 357 5.49 0.75 13.00
N THR A 358 5.81 1.80 13.74
CA THR A 358 6.76 1.73 14.86
C THR A 358 6.17 2.30 16.13
N ASP A 359 6.58 1.77 17.28
CA ASP A 359 6.25 2.32 18.58
C ASP A 359 7.14 3.52 18.93
N ALA A 360 7.00 4.05 20.15
CA ALA A 360 7.78 5.19 20.64
C ALA A 360 9.29 4.90 20.80
N ALA A 361 9.69 3.63 20.87
CA ALA A 361 11.09 3.20 20.92
C ALA A 361 11.66 2.92 19.52
N GLY A 362 10.84 3.03 18.47
CA GLY A 362 11.23 2.72 17.09
C GLY A 362 11.14 1.22 16.75
N ALA A 363 10.59 0.39 17.64
CA ALA A 363 10.41 -1.03 17.37
C ALA A 363 9.18 -1.26 16.47
N PRO A 364 9.21 -2.23 15.53
CA PRO A 364 8.06 -2.56 14.70
C PRO A 364 6.84 -2.99 15.52
N VAL A 365 5.65 -2.52 15.13
CA VAL A 365 4.37 -2.94 15.72
C VAL A 365 3.69 -3.95 14.80
N PRO A 366 3.62 -5.24 15.18
CA PRO A 366 3.09 -6.28 14.31
C PRO A 366 1.56 -6.35 14.31
N LEU A 367 0.99 -6.57 13.13
CA LEU A 367 -0.41 -6.94 12.95
C LEU A 367 -0.65 -8.40 13.34
N LYS A 368 -1.90 -8.74 13.62
CA LYS A 368 -2.35 -10.13 13.73
C LYS A 368 -2.43 -10.73 12.33
N PRO A 369 -1.98 -11.97 12.09
CA PRO A 369 -2.32 -12.66 10.86
C PRO A 369 -3.84 -12.68 10.64
N GLY A 370 -4.30 -12.21 9.47
CA GLY A 370 -5.72 -12.11 9.14
C GLY A 370 -6.12 -10.83 8.42
N ARG A 371 -7.40 -10.49 8.53
CA ARG A 371 -8.04 -9.40 7.78
C ARG A 371 -7.80 -8.06 8.44
N THR A 372 -7.50 -7.03 7.64
CA THR A 372 -7.19 -5.70 8.14
C THR A 372 -8.15 -4.65 7.61
N TRP A 373 -8.75 -3.88 8.51
CA TRP A 373 -9.44 -2.65 8.16
C TRP A 373 -8.51 -1.46 8.37
N LEU A 374 -8.22 -0.72 7.29
CA LEU A 374 -7.41 0.48 7.32
C LEU A 374 -8.32 1.71 7.29
N VAL A 375 -8.35 2.50 8.36
CA VAL A 375 -9.13 3.72 8.45
C VAL A 375 -8.22 4.91 8.19
N LEU A 376 -8.46 5.64 7.10
CA LEU A 376 -7.79 6.90 6.82
C LEU A 376 -8.53 8.02 7.56
N ALA A 377 -8.04 8.36 8.76
CA ALA A 377 -8.61 9.40 9.59
C ALA A 377 -8.05 10.77 9.20
N THR A 378 -8.84 11.53 8.46
CA THR A 378 -8.56 12.93 8.06
C THR A 378 -8.69 13.88 9.27
N PRO A 379 -8.26 15.15 9.19
CA PRO A 379 -8.40 16.11 10.28
C PRO A 379 -9.85 16.32 10.78
N GLY A 380 -10.86 16.05 9.94
CA GLY A 380 -12.28 16.10 10.31
C GLY A 380 -12.84 14.82 10.93
N THR A 381 -12.04 13.75 10.99
CA THR A 381 -12.47 12.43 11.48
C THR A 381 -12.30 12.35 13.00
N ALA A 382 -13.40 12.19 13.73
CA ALA A 382 -13.37 11.92 15.16
C ALA A 382 -13.25 10.42 15.43
N ILE A 383 -12.21 10.04 16.19
CA ILE A 383 -11.95 8.66 16.63
C ILE A 383 -12.23 8.56 18.13
N SER A 384 -13.16 7.69 18.52
CA SER A 384 -13.56 7.47 19.92
C SER A 384 -13.79 6.03 20.27
#